data_AF-A0A8C8FI83-F1
#
_entry.id   AF-A0A8C8FI83-F1
#
_cell.length_a   1.000
_cell.length_b   1.000
_cell.length_c   1.000
_cell.angle_alpha   90.00
_cell.angle_beta   90.00
_cell.angle_gamma   90.00
#
_symmetry.space_group_name_H-M   'P 1'
#
loop_
_entity.id
_entity.type
_entity.pdbx_description
1 polymer ?
#
loop_
_entity_poly.entity_id
_entity_poly.type
_entity_poly.pdbx_seq_one_letter_code
_entity_poly.pdbx_strand_id
1 'polypeptide(L)'
;MGSITDVYSSVCKELKLRTNRYILEVLQETEGKTGDITLKLTGNDRLRKVEQVTNKDALALSRTLRDNDSVTGLDLRYNCITDEGAGHLADLLKENVCLRFLDLTCNDIQTDGAEYIAKSLTSNDALLSLRLTGNKIGNGGAMHFASMLQVNSTLQELDVADSDLGTQSVIAFAIVLNNNKSLRSVNISRPLLFSHQEETAVHLSGMLVVNQCLRELHLGKMGMTDYGVERLTDALRTNYTLKYLDLRCNRVTRDGARCLAKVLKNNGTLEILDLASNRIEDDGALYLSQAIALPTCNLKALSIPNNNIATVGLVSLSRAMQANNTLTHIYIWGNRLEEPVCQAFSDLLSSGRLSSEQTDVCVYEVDGCVCLAEVFHGLKRHYYWTPSYGQDVNPASNAAVALTNTQLYPNSSHTP
;
A
#
# COMPACT_ATOMS: atom_id res chain seq x y z
N MET A 1 -13.96 -8.21 -34.09
CA MET A 1 -12.54 -8.33 -33.69
C MET A 1 -12.29 -9.77 -33.30
N GLY A 2 -11.12 -10.33 -33.61
CA GLY A 2 -10.73 -11.66 -33.12
C GLY A 2 -10.60 -11.66 -31.59
N SER A 3 -10.46 -12.83 -30.97
CA SER A 3 -10.17 -12.89 -29.53
C SER A 3 -8.89 -12.11 -29.21
N ILE A 4 -8.77 -11.57 -27.99
CA ILE A 4 -7.54 -10.93 -27.50
C ILE A 4 -6.32 -11.87 -27.65
N THR A 5 -6.53 -13.17 -27.48
CA THR A 5 -5.53 -14.23 -27.70
C THR A 5 -5.09 -14.33 -29.16
N ASP A 6 -6.04 -14.19 -30.10
CA ASP A 6 -5.76 -14.20 -31.54
C ASP A 6 -4.99 -12.94 -31.95
N VAL A 7 -5.38 -11.79 -31.40
CA VAL A 7 -4.68 -10.52 -31.59
C VAL A 7 -3.24 -10.62 -31.09
N TYR A 8 -3.03 -11.11 -29.86
CA TYR A 8 -1.68 -11.31 -29.31
C TYR A 8 -0.83 -12.25 -30.17
N SER A 9 -1.42 -13.37 -30.60
CA SER A 9 -0.72 -14.34 -31.47
C SER A 9 -0.36 -13.74 -32.83
N SER A 10 -1.25 -12.90 -33.40
CA SER A 10 -1.00 -12.18 -34.64
C SER A 10 0.11 -11.14 -34.49
N VAL A 11 0.08 -10.35 -33.41
CA VAL A 11 1.10 -9.36 -33.08
C VAL A 11 2.47 -10.01 -32.89
N CYS A 12 2.55 -11.14 -32.18
CA CYS A 12 3.79 -11.88 -32.02
C CYS A 12 4.36 -12.33 -33.38
N LYS A 13 3.51 -12.84 -34.27
CA LYS A 13 3.92 -13.25 -35.63
C LYS A 13 4.42 -12.07 -36.45
N GLU A 14 3.71 -10.94 -36.43
CA GLU A 14 4.11 -9.72 -37.13
C GLU A 14 5.48 -9.20 -36.65
N LEU A 15 5.67 -9.16 -35.33
CA LEU A 15 6.92 -8.73 -34.69
C LEU A 15 8.04 -9.78 -34.76
N LYS A 16 7.78 -10.97 -35.31
CA LYS A 16 8.70 -12.12 -35.32
C LYS A 16 9.20 -12.50 -33.92
N LEU A 17 8.30 -12.39 -32.94
CA LEU A 17 8.55 -12.76 -31.55
C LEU A 17 8.04 -14.17 -31.28
N ARG A 18 8.76 -14.89 -30.39
CA ARG A 18 8.24 -16.13 -29.83
C ARG A 18 7.09 -15.77 -28.88
N THR A 19 5.95 -16.43 -29.04
CA THR A 19 4.82 -16.29 -28.12
C THR A 19 5.24 -16.73 -26.72
N ASN A 20 5.07 -15.85 -25.74
CA ASN A 20 5.22 -16.19 -24.33
C ASN A 20 3.98 -16.99 -23.91
N ARG A 21 4.20 -18.23 -23.46
CA ARG A 21 3.11 -19.15 -23.16
C ARG A 21 2.31 -18.70 -21.93
N TYR A 22 2.97 -18.11 -20.95
CA TYR A 22 2.30 -17.62 -19.75
C TYR A 22 1.34 -16.46 -20.07
N ILE A 23 1.76 -15.54 -20.95
CA ILE A 23 0.88 -14.47 -21.43
C ILE A 23 -0.34 -15.05 -22.15
N LEU A 24 -0.12 -16.01 -23.04
CA LEU A 24 -1.21 -16.64 -23.79
C LEU A 24 -2.23 -17.33 -22.88
N GLU A 25 -1.76 -18.07 -21.86
CA GLU A 25 -2.62 -18.72 -20.86
C GLU A 25 -3.47 -17.71 -20.10
N VAL A 26 -2.87 -16.61 -19.62
CA VAL A 26 -3.60 -15.56 -18.88
C VAL A 26 -4.60 -14.83 -19.77
N LEU A 27 -4.26 -14.57 -21.05
CA LEU A 27 -5.20 -13.98 -22.00
C LEU A 27 -6.41 -14.90 -22.24
N GLN A 28 -6.17 -16.20 -22.45
CA GLN A 28 -7.24 -17.19 -22.60
C GLN A 28 -8.15 -17.27 -21.38
N GLU A 29 -7.59 -17.20 -20.17
CA GLU A 29 -8.37 -17.16 -18.92
C GLU A 29 -9.26 -15.92 -18.80
N THR A 30 -9.02 -14.86 -19.59
CA THR A 30 -9.86 -13.66 -19.62
C THR A 30 -10.94 -13.67 -20.69
N GLU A 31 -10.91 -14.62 -21.60
CA GLU A 31 -11.94 -14.74 -22.63
C GLU A 31 -13.32 -15.00 -22.01
N GLY A 32 -14.32 -14.25 -22.45
CA GLY A 32 -15.70 -14.36 -21.96
C GLY A 32 -15.94 -13.77 -20.56
N LYS A 33 -14.91 -13.24 -19.88
CA LYS A 33 -15.12 -12.46 -18.66
C LYS A 33 -15.72 -11.09 -19.00
N THR A 34 -16.54 -10.57 -18.09
CA THR A 34 -17.17 -9.25 -18.19
C THR A 34 -16.84 -8.40 -16.98
N GLY A 35 -16.82 -7.07 -17.14
CA GLY A 35 -16.46 -6.13 -16.07
C GLY A 35 -14.98 -5.77 -16.10
N ASP A 36 -14.44 -5.36 -14.96
CA ASP A 36 -13.04 -4.95 -14.85
C ASP A 36 -12.11 -6.17 -14.93
N ILE A 37 -11.40 -6.31 -16.06
CA ILE A 37 -10.48 -7.41 -16.31
C ILE A 37 -9.04 -6.94 -16.02
N THR A 38 -8.37 -7.61 -15.10
CA THR A 38 -6.93 -7.44 -14.87
C THR A 38 -6.14 -8.64 -15.37
N LEU A 39 -5.18 -8.40 -16.26
CA LEU A 39 -4.20 -9.39 -16.67
C LEU A 39 -3.14 -9.53 -15.57
N LYS A 40 -3.19 -10.65 -14.82
CA LYS A 40 -2.23 -10.97 -13.77
C LYS A 40 -1.04 -11.74 -14.35
N LEU A 41 -0.01 -11.01 -14.74
CA LEU A 41 1.21 -11.53 -15.36
C LEU A 41 2.40 -11.42 -14.41
N THR A 42 2.21 -11.81 -13.16
CA THR A 42 3.22 -11.69 -12.10
C THR A 42 4.38 -12.66 -12.33
N GLY A 43 5.62 -12.18 -12.29
CA GLY A 43 6.80 -13.03 -12.55
C GLY A 43 7.32 -13.82 -11.34
N ASN A 44 6.75 -13.62 -10.14
CA ASN A 44 7.14 -14.30 -8.89
C ASN A 44 6.07 -15.29 -8.37
N ASP A 45 5.39 -16.02 -9.26
CA ASP A 45 4.43 -17.05 -8.86
C ASP A 45 5.11 -18.15 -8.04
N ARG A 46 4.64 -18.35 -6.80
CA ARG A 46 5.19 -19.34 -5.86
C ARG A 46 4.72 -20.76 -6.12
N LEU A 47 3.58 -20.91 -6.79
CA LEU A 47 2.95 -22.20 -7.06
C LEU A 47 3.49 -22.83 -8.35
N ARG A 48 3.92 -22.01 -9.31
CA ARG A 48 4.53 -22.48 -10.55
C ARG A 48 5.62 -21.55 -11.05
N LYS A 49 6.64 -22.12 -11.70
CA LYS A 49 7.63 -21.35 -12.44
C LYS A 49 6.99 -20.80 -13.71
N VAL A 50 6.93 -19.48 -13.84
CA VAL A 50 6.39 -18.79 -15.03
C VAL A 50 7.50 -18.23 -15.91
N GLU A 51 7.22 -18.07 -17.20
CA GLU A 51 8.09 -17.36 -18.14
C GLU A 51 7.90 -15.85 -17.92
N GLN A 52 8.88 -15.20 -17.28
CA GLN A 52 8.82 -13.77 -16.97
C GLN A 52 8.62 -12.91 -18.22
N VAL A 53 7.86 -11.83 -18.09
CA VAL A 53 7.63 -10.84 -19.14
C VAL A 53 8.89 -10.03 -19.37
N THR A 54 9.35 -9.96 -20.62
CA THR A 54 10.51 -9.17 -21.06
C THR A 54 10.09 -7.88 -21.77
N ASN A 55 11.04 -7.01 -22.15
CA ASN A 55 10.74 -5.82 -22.98
C ASN A 55 10.03 -6.16 -24.29
N LYS A 56 10.39 -7.29 -24.92
CA LYS A 56 9.76 -7.75 -26.18
C LYS A 56 8.31 -8.17 -25.95
N ASP A 57 8.05 -8.80 -24.82
CA ASP A 57 6.69 -9.18 -24.42
C ASP A 57 5.87 -7.94 -24.07
N ALA A 58 6.47 -6.95 -23.38
CA ALA A 58 5.83 -5.66 -23.13
C ALA A 58 5.46 -4.94 -24.43
N LEU A 59 6.32 -4.96 -25.46
CA LEU A 59 6.00 -4.44 -26.79
C LEU A 59 4.79 -5.16 -27.40
N ALA A 60 4.79 -6.50 -27.37
CA ALA A 60 3.69 -7.29 -27.92
C ALA A 60 2.37 -7.04 -27.16
N LEU A 61 2.42 -6.95 -25.83
CA LEU A 61 1.29 -6.59 -24.99
C LEU A 61 0.78 -5.19 -25.30
N SER A 62 1.66 -4.19 -25.39
CA SER A 62 1.28 -2.81 -25.74
C SER A 62 0.54 -2.73 -27.07
N ARG A 63 0.99 -3.46 -28.10
CA ARG A 63 0.28 -3.50 -29.38
C ARG A 63 -1.05 -4.27 -29.31
N THR A 64 -1.10 -5.32 -28.51
CA THR A 64 -2.32 -6.12 -28.32
C THR A 64 -3.39 -5.33 -27.58
N LEU A 65 -2.99 -4.53 -26.59
CA LEU A 65 -3.90 -3.79 -25.71
C LEU A 65 -4.24 -2.39 -26.23
N ARG A 66 -3.55 -1.88 -27.25
CA ARG A 66 -3.75 -0.54 -27.82
C ARG A 66 -5.22 -0.18 -28.01
N ASP A 67 -5.93 -0.98 -28.82
CA ASP A 67 -7.35 -0.78 -29.16
C ASP A 67 -8.28 -1.68 -28.32
N ASN A 68 -7.75 -2.30 -27.26
CA ASN A 68 -8.54 -3.16 -26.40
C ASN A 68 -9.32 -2.32 -25.38
N ASP A 69 -10.62 -2.59 -25.30
CA ASP A 69 -11.58 -1.85 -24.47
C ASP A 69 -12.04 -2.62 -23.22
N SER A 70 -11.62 -3.88 -23.08
CA SER A 70 -12.10 -4.82 -22.04
C SER A 70 -11.12 -4.98 -20.88
N VAL A 71 -9.82 -4.91 -21.13
CA VAL A 71 -8.77 -4.99 -20.11
C VAL A 71 -8.62 -3.63 -19.43
N THR A 72 -8.92 -3.58 -18.14
CA THR A 72 -8.83 -2.36 -17.32
C THR A 72 -7.65 -2.39 -16.35
N GLY A 73 -6.96 -3.53 -16.19
CA GLY A 73 -5.77 -3.64 -15.34
C GLY A 73 -4.68 -4.51 -15.94
N LEU A 74 -3.43 -4.14 -15.65
CA LEU A 74 -2.24 -4.88 -16.05
C LEU A 74 -1.28 -5.01 -14.87
N ASP A 75 -1.15 -6.22 -14.32
CA ASP A 75 -0.22 -6.54 -13.23
C ASP A 75 1.00 -7.26 -13.80
N LEU A 76 2.12 -6.53 -13.86
CA LEU A 76 3.42 -6.94 -14.40
C LEU A 76 4.51 -6.97 -13.33
N ARG A 77 4.15 -7.14 -12.06
CA ARG A 77 5.14 -7.17 -10.98
C ARG A 77 6.12 -8.34 -11.10
N TYR A 78 7.35 -8.13 -10.62
CA TYR A 78 8.42 -9.13 -10.56
C TYR A 78 8.84 -9.73 -11.92
N ASN A 79 8.83 -8.91 -12.96
CA ASN A 79 9.25 -9.29 -14.30
C ASN A 79 10.61 -8.67 -14.67
N CYS A 80 11.01 -8.77 -15.94
CA CYS A 80 12.27 -8.27 -16.47
C CYS A 80 12.05 -7.08 -17.40
N ILE A 81 11.20 -6.13 -16.98
CA ILE A 81 10.93 -4.90 -17.73
C ILE A 81 11.99 -3.85 -17.36
N THR A 82 12.73 -3.36 -18.35
CA THR A 82 13.67 -2.25 -18.21
C THR A 82 13.07 -0.96 -18.78
N ASP A 83 13.86 0.10 -18.89
CA ASP A 83 13.44 1.37 -19.50
C ASP A 83 12.89 1.22 -20.93
N GLU A 84 13.40 0.27 -21.72
CA GLU A 84 12.89 -0.03 -23.06
C GLU A 84 11.43 -0.54 -22.99
N GLY A 85 11.17 -1.52 -22.11
CA GLY A 85 9.82 -2.04 -21.90
C GLY A 85 8.88 -0.99 -21.29
N ALA A 86 9.39 -0.15 -20.38
CA ALA A 86 8.64 1.00 -19.85
C ALA A 86 8.27 2.01 -20.95
N GLY A 87 9.14 2.23 -21.94
CA GLY A 87 8.84 3.03 -23.13
C GLY A 87 7.67 2.46 -23.93
N HIS A 88 7.64 1.15 -24.16
CA HIS A 88 6.50 0.51 -24.84
C HIS A 88 5.19 0.61 -24.06
N LEU A 89 5.24 0.51 -22.72
CA LEU A 89 4.07 0.71 -21.88
C LEU A 89 3.62 2.17 -21.84
N ALA A 90 4.56 3.12 -21.89
CA ALA A 90 4.25 4.54 -22.01
C ALA A 90 3.54 4.86 -23.34
N ASP A 91 3.91 4.19 -24.44
CA ASP A 91 3.20 4.33 -25.71
C ASP A 91 1.80 3.73 -25.64
N LEU A 92 1.62 2.59 -24.97
CA LEU A 92 0.29 2.05 -24.66
C LEU A 92 -0.55 3.07 -23.88
N LEU A 93 0.01 3.69 -22.83
CA LEU A 93 -0.70 4.68 -22.02
C LEU A 93 -1.08 5.95 -22.78
N LYS A 94 -0.39 6.32 -23.86
CA LYS A 94 -0.80 7.48 -24.68
C LYS A 94 -2.03 7.20 -25.52
N GLU A 95 -2.22 5.94 -25.95
CA GLU A 95 -3.23 5.55 -26.93
C GLU A 95 -4.44 4.86 -26.28
N ASN A 96 -4.21 4.08 -25.23
CA ASN A 96 -5.25 3.32 -24.56
C ASN A 96 -6.05 4.17 -23.56
N VAL A 97 -7.37 4.10 -23.67
CA VAL A 97 -8.33 4.89 -22.87
C VAL A 97 -9.06 4.07 -21.81
N CYS A 98 -8.76 2.78 -21.68
CA CYS A 98 -9.47 1.85 -20.78
C CYS A 98 -8.64 1.39 -19.58
N LEU A 99 -7.31 1.37 -19.68
CA LEU A 99 -6.42 0.89 -18.63
C LEU A 99 -6.47 1.83 -17.41
N ARG A 100 -7.01 1.33 -16.31
CA ARG A 100 -7.18 2.03 -15.03
C ARG A 100 -6.09 1.69 -14.02
N PHE A 101 -5.50 0.50 -14.12
CA PHE A 101 -4.50 0.00 -13.17
C PHE A 101 -3.26 -0.55 -13.88
N LEU A 102 -2.07 -0.12 -13.44
CA LEU A 102 -0.79 -0.64 -13.92
C LEU A 102 0.16 -0.90 -12.74
N ASP A 103 0.54 -2.15 -12.55
CA ASP A 103 1.51 -2.57 -11.52
C ASP A 103 2.82 -3.01 -12.17
N LEU A 104 3.89 -2.26 -11.92
CA LEU A 104 5.25 -2.49 -12.41
C LEU A 104 6.24 -2.74 -11.26
N THR A 105 5.72 -3.10 -10.09
CA THR A 105 6.48 -3.38 -8.89
C THR A 105 7.60 -4.41 -9.11
N CYS A 106 8.80 -4.19 -8.57
CA CYS A 106 9.98 -5.06 -8.72
C CYS A 106 10.31 -5.41 -10.19
N ASN A 107 10.51 -4.40 -11.03
CA ASN A 107 11.15 -4.54 -12.33
C ASN A 107 12.53 -3.83 -12.31
N ASP A 108 13.17 -3.62 -13.46
CA ASP A 108 14.45 -2.88 -13.56
C ASP A 108 14.25 -1.56 -14.31
N ILE A 109 13.15 -0.86 -13.99
CA ILE A 109 12.86 0.48 -14.51
C ILE A 109 13.72 1.49 -13.75
N GLN A 110 14.45 2.33 -14.48
CA GLN A 110 15.33 3.36 -13.94
C GLN A 110 14.74 4.74 -14.25
N THR A 111 15.58 5.78 -14.21
CA THR A 111 15.15 7.17 -14.42
C THR A 111 14.51 7.39 -15.80
N ASP A 112 15.06 6.82 -16.87
CA ASP A 112 14.57 7.06 -18.24
C ASP A 112 13.20 6.41 -18.47
N GLY A 113 13.00 5.18 -18.00
CA GLY A 113 11.71 4.51 -18.08
C GLY A 113 10.64 5.19 -17.23
N ALA A 114 11.01 5.70 -16.05
CA ALA A 114 10.13 6.54 -15.24
C ALA A 114 9.75 7.85 -15.96
N GLU A 115 10.70 8.47 -16.67
CA GLU A 115 10.43 9.65 -17.50
C GLU A 115 9.40 9.33 -18.60
N TYR A 116 9.57 8.22 -19.33
CA TYR A 116 8.64 7.82 -20.38
C TYR A 116 7.21 7.65 -19.85
N ILE A 117 7.05 6.92 -18.74
CA ILE A 117 5.75 6.72 -18.09
C ILE A 117 5.17 8.06 -17.62
N ALA A 118 5.94 8.87 -16.89
CA ALA A 118 5.47 10.18 -16.40
C ALA A 118 5.04 11.12 -17.54
N LYS A 119 5.79 11.17 -18.65
CA LYS A 119 5.41 11.94 -19.84
C LYS A 119 4.09 11.45 -20.43
N SER A 120 3.90 10.13 -20.59
CA SER A 120 2.62 9.59 -21.09
C SER A 120 1.43 9.95 -20.21
N LEU A 121 1.63 9.98 -18.89
CA LEU A 121 0.59 10.32 -17.93
C LEU A 121 0.24 11.81 -17.89
N THR A 122 1.04 12.69 -18.48
CA THR A 122 0.69 14.12 -18.56
C THR A 122 -0.61 14.34 -19.34
N SER A 123 -0.87 13.53 -20.37
CA SER A 123 -2.07 13.60 -21.21
C SER A 123 -3.04 12.43 -21.04
N ASN A 124 -2.64 11.35 -20.35
CA ASN A 124 -3.52 10.21 -20.11
C ASN A 124 -4.60 10.57 -19.07
N ASP A 125 -5.85 10.33 -19.43
CA ASP A 125 -7.05 10.54 -18.60
C ASP A 125 -7.75 9.22 -18.21
N ALA A 126 -7.07 8.08 -18.43
CA ALA A 126 -7.59 6.76 -18.11
C ALA A 126 -7.04 6.20 -16.79
N LEU A 127 -5.73 6.25 -16.60
CA LEU A 127 -5.03 5.54 -15.53
C LEU A 127 -5.30 6.17 -14.17
N LEU A 128 -5.81 5.35 -13.24
CA LEU A 128 -6.17 5.75 -11.88
C LEU A 128 -5.12 5.31 -10.86
N SER A 129 -4.42 4.20 -11.09
CA SER A 129 -3.43 3.66 -10.17
C SER A 129 -2.18 3.17 -10.90
N LEU A 130 -1.03 3.69 -10.46
CA LEU A 130 0.30 3.30 -10.93
C LEU A 130 1.16 2.87 -9.75
N ARG A 131 1.75 1.66 -9.84
CA ARG A 131 2.73 1.18 -8.87
C ARG A 131 4.06 0.85 -9.51
N LEU A 132 5.12 1.34 -8.90
CA LEU A 132 6.51 1.25 -9.34
C LEU A 132 7.46 0.91 -8.19
N THR A 133 6.94 0.34 -7.09
CA THR A 133 7.74 0.00 -5.92
C THR A 133 8.93 -0.87 -6.29
N GLY A 134 10.12 -0.62 -5.74
CA GLY A 134 11.30 -1.47 -5.98
C GLY A 134 11.96 -1.32 -7.36
N ASN A 135 11.69 -0.22 -8.06
CA ASN A 135 12.38 0.16 -9.30
C ASN A 135 13.37 1.29 -9.01
N LYS A 136 14.52 1.36 -9.69
CA LYS A 136 15.58 2.34 -9.38
C LYS A 136 15.35 3.70 -10.06
N ILE A 137 14.15 4.27 -9.90
CA ILE A 137 13.77 5.50 -10.62
C ILE A 137 14.57 6.73 -10.15
N GLY A 138 15.04 6.71 -8.91
CA GLY A 138 15.92 7.74 -8.35
C GLY A 138 15.26 9.12 -8.23
N ASN A 139 16.07 10.14 -7.93
CA ASN A 139 15.59 11.52 -7.86
C ASN A 139 15.06 12.03 -9.21
N GLY A 140 15.70 11.67 -10.32
CA GLY A 140 15.28 12.09 -11.65
C GLY A 140 13.87 11.59 -11.99
N GLY A 141 13.62 10.29 -11.82
CA GLY A 141 12.30 9.71 -12.04
C GLY A 141 11.22 10.32 -11.15
N ALA A 142 11.56 10.57 -9.88
CA ALA A 142 10.65 11.25 -8.95
C ALA A 142 10.31 12.68 -9.38
N MET A 143 11.28 13.45 -9.89
CA MET A 143 11.02 14.79 -10.44
C MET A 143 10.08 14.74 -11.66
N HIS A 144 10.22 13.72 -12.51
CA HIS A 144 9.30 13.53 -13.65
C HIS A 144 7.88 13.24 -13.18
N PHE A 145 7.70 12.36 -12.18
CA PHE A 145 6.37 12.13 -11.59
C PHE A 145 5.82 13.36 -10.87
N ALA A 146 6.65 14.10 -10.13
CA ALA A 146 6.22 15.36 -9.51
C ALA A 146 5.76 16.38 -10.56
N SER A 147 6.49 16.51 -11.67
CA SER A 147 6.13 17.38 -12.79
C SER A 147 4.83 16.95 -13.45
N MET A 148 4.65 15.64 -13.67
CA MET A 148 3.41 15.07 -14.19
C MET A 148 2.21 15.36 -13.26
N LEU A 149 2.37 15.21 -11.94
CA LEU A 149 1.31 15.48 -10.95
C LEU A 149 0.90 16.96 -10.85
N GLN A 150 1.70 17.90 -11.38
CA GLN A 150 1.28 19.30 -11.49
C GLN A 150 0.20 19.51 -12.56
N VAL A 151 0.14 18.62 -13.56
CA VAL A 151 -0.75 18.72 -14.72
C VAL A 151 -1.84 17.66 -14.68
N ASN A 152 -1.47 16.40 -14.40
CA ASN A 152 -2.40 15.29 -14.37
C ASN A 152 -3.39 15.46 -13.21
N SER A 153 -4.67 15.33 -13.53
CA SER A 153 -5.79 15.42 -12.59
C SER A 153 -6.65 14.15 -12.57
N THR A 154 -6.08 13.04 -13.05
CA THR A 154 -6.77 11.75 -13.20
C THR A 154 -6.23 10.72 -12.21
N LEU A 155 -4.91 10.62 -12.07
CA LEU A 155 -4.26 9.62 -11.24
C LEU A 155 -4.68 9.80 -9.78
N GLN A 156 -5.10 8.70 -9.16
CA GLN A 156 -5.60 8.64 -7.79
C GLN A 156 -4.64 7.91 -6.85
N GLU A 157 -3.81 7.00 -7.36
CA GLU A 157 -2.79 6.30 -6.60
C GLU A 157 -1.44 6.33 -7.32
N LEU A 158 -0.40 6.71 -6.57
CA LEU A 158 0.98 6.60 -6.99
C LEU A 158 1.80 5.89 -5.90
N ASP A 159 2.37 4.75 -6.25
CA ASP A 159 3.33 4.03 -5.41
C ASP A 159 4.72 4.02 -6.03
N VAL A 160 5.67 4.68 -5.37
CA VAL A 160 7.08 4.77 -5.76
C VAL A 160 7.99 4.44 -4.57
N ALA A 161 7.50 3.64 -3.63
CA ALA A 161 8.29 3.25 -2.46
C ALA A 161 9.47 2.34 -2.84
N ASP A 162 10.53 2.35 -2.04
CA ASP A 162 11.70 1.49 -2.28
C ASP A 162 12.34 1.73 -3.66
N SER A 163 12.31 2.99 -4.14
CA SER A 163 12.70 3.34 -5.51
C SER A 163 13.86 4.35 -5.61
N ASP A 164 14.82 4.24 -4.68
CA ASP A 164 16.02 5.10 -4.58
C ASP A 164 15.71 6.62 -4.49
N LEU A 165 14.57 6.96 -3.87
CA LEU A 165 14.16 8.35 -3.64
C LEU A 165 15.06 9.02 -2.60
N GLY A 166 15.56 10.22 -2.86
CA GLY A 166 16.27 11.05 -1.87
C GLY A 166 15.39 12.13 -1.26
N THR A 167 15.99 12.98 -0.41
CA THR A 167 15.32 14.12 0.25
C THR A 167 14.58 15.02 -0.75
N GLN A 168 15.22 15.34 -1.88
CA GLN A 168 14.63 16.23 -2.89
C GLN A 168 13.35 15.64 -3.51
N SER A 169 13.30 14.32 -3.71
CA SER A 169 12.10 13.62 -4.20
C SER A 169 10.91 13.78 -3.25
N VAL A 170 11.14 13.54 -1.95
CA VAL A 170 10.08 13.65 -0.94
C VAL A 170 9.58 15.10 -0.85
N ILE A 171 10.49 16.08 -0.88
CA ILE A 171 10.14 17.50 -0.87
C ILE A 171 9.34 17.87 -2.12
N ALA A 172 9.76 17.43 -3.31
CA ALA A 172 9.04 17.69 -4.54
C ALA A 172 7.62 17.11 -4.51
N PHE A 173 7.44 15.86 -4.05
CA PHE A 173 6.11 15.29 -3.86
C PHE A 173 5.28 16.11 -2.87
N ALA A 174 5.83 16.53 -1.73
CA ALA A 174 5.11 17.38 -0.78
C ALA A 174 4.67 18.71 -1.42
N ILE A 175 5.53 19.35 -2.22
CA ILE A 175 5.21 20.62 -2.90
C ILE A 175 4.08 20.45 -3.90
N VAL A 176 4.16 19.46 -4.80
CA VAL A 176 3.15 19.30 -5.88
C VAL A 176 1.81 18.84 -5.33
N LEU A 177 1.82 18.05 -4.25
CA LEU A 177 0.61 17.60 -3.58
C LEU A 177 -0.14 18.73 -2.87
N ASN A 178 0.46 19.90 -2.62
CA ASN A 178 -0.32 21.06 -2.14
C ASN A 178 -1.51 21.38 -3.08
N ASN A 179 -1.26 21.27 -4.38
CA ASN A 179 -2.20 21.68 -5.42
C ASN A 179 -2.88 20.52 -6.13
N ASN A 180 -2.26 19.33 -6.21
CA ASN A 180 -2.90 18.18 -6.83
C ASN A 180 -4.16 17.76 -6.04
N LYS A 181 -5.31 17.74 -6.72
CA LYS A 181 -6.63 17.40 -6.14
C LYS A 181 -7.16 16.03 -6.58
N SER A 182 -6.44 15.30 -7.43
CA SER A 182 -6.85 13.98 -7.91
C SER A 182 -6.28 12.86 -7.05
N LEU A 183 -5.03 12.99 -6.61
CA LEU A 183 -4.34 11.95 -5.87
C LEU A 183 -5.03 11.72 -4.51
N ARG A 184 -5.30 10.45 -4.21
CA ARG A 184 -5.93 9.95 -3.00
C ARG A 184 -4.95 9.13 -2.16
N SER A 185 -4.04 8.41 -2.80
CA SER A 185 -2.99 7.64 -2.13
C SER A 185 -1.63 7.95 -2.71
N VAL A 186 -0.66 8.17 -1.81
CA VAL A 186 0.75 8.27 -2.18
C VAL A 186 1.60 7.40 -1.28
N ASN A 187 2.44 6.57 -1.89
CA ASN A 187 3.44 5.80 -1.17
C ASN A 187 4.86 6.16 -1.61
N ILE A 188 5.60 6.77 -0.68
CA ILE A 188 6.98 7.23 -0.83
C ILE A 188 7.88 6.61 0.25
N SER A 189 7.47 5.46 0.79
CA SER A 189 8.18 4.75 1.85
C SER A 189 9.61 4.33 1.43
N ARG A 190 10.50 4.19 2.42
CA ARG A 190 11.92 3.80 2.26
C ARG A 190 12.72 4.71 1.29
N PRO A 191 12.71 6.05 1.47
CA PRO A 191 13.69 6.91 0.80
C PRO A 191 15.09 6.74 1.41
N LEU A 192 16.12 7.04 0.61
CA LEU A 192 17.53 7.12 0.99
C LEU A 192 17.83 8.50 1.59
N LEU A 193 17.53 8.65 2.89
CA LEU A 193 17.77 9.89 3.62
C LEU A 193 19.07 9.80 4.43
N PHE A 194 19.98 10.73 4.18
CA PHE A 194 21.30 10.78 4.85
C PHE A 194 21.38 11.84 5.96
N SER A 195 20.31 12.63 6.16
CA SER A 195 20.27 13.70 7.16
C SER A 195 19.61 13.24 8.46
N HIS A 196 20.12 13.72 9.59
CA HIS A 196 19.42 13.65 10.88
C HIS A 196 18.31 14.69 11.01
N GLN A 197 18.31 15.70 10.13
CA GLN A 197 17.25 16.70 10.10
C GLN A 197 16.03 16.13 9.37
N GLU A 198 14.87 16.24 9.99
CA GLU A 198 13.60 15.73 9.45
C GLU A 198 12.88 16.77 8.59
N GLU A 199 13.62 17.41 7.67
CA GLU A 199 13.09 18.42 6.73
C GLU A 199 11.93 17.87 5.91
N THR A 200 12.04 16.60 5.49
CA THR A 200 10.97 15.88 4.79
C THR A 200 9.68 15.85 5.61
N ALA A 201 9.75 15.64 6.92
CA ALA A 201 8.58 15.65 7.80
C ALA A 201 7.96 17.05 7.86
N VAL A 202 8.76 18.12 7.90
CA VAL A 202 8.26 19.51 7.88
C VAL A 202 7.52 19.80 6.58
N HIS A 203 8.08 19.43 5.43
CA HIS A 203 7.43 19.63 4.13
C HIS A 203 6.14 18.81 3.99
N LEU A 204 6.15 17.54 4.40
CA LEU A 204 4.95 16.68 4.40
C LEU A 204 3.86 17.22 5.34
N SER A 205 4.24 17.76 6.49
CA SER A 205 3.31 18.40 7.43
C SER A 205 2.70 19.65 6.82
N GLY A 206 3.51 20.52 6.21
CA GLY A 206 3.02 21.70 5.49
C GLY A 206 2.04 21.32 4.36
N MET A 207 2.33 20.21 3.66
CA MET A 207 1.43 19.67 2.65
C MET A 207 0.10 19.19 3.23
N LEU A 208 0.10 18.49 4.37
CA LEU A 208 -1.13 18.03 5.02
C LEU A 208 -2.02 19.19 5.52
N VAL A 209 -1.46 20.36 5.83
CA VAL A 209 -2.26 21.53 6.18
C VAL A 209 -3.07 22.02 4.96
N VAL A 210 -2.47 21.99 3.76
CA VAL A 210 -3.05 22.57 2.53
C VAL A 210 -3.86 21.55 1.73
N ASN A 211 -3.36 20.32 1.62
CA ASN A 211 -4.01 19.27 0.85
C ASN A 211 -5.21 18.71 1.63
N GLN A 212 -6.39 18.85 1.04
CA GLN A 212 -7.67 18.37 1.58
C GLN A 212 -8.29 17.34 0.63
N CYS A 213 -7.47 16.47 0.05
CA CYS A 213 -7.87 15.49 -0.97
C CYS A 213 -7.26 14.11 -0.70
N LEU A 214 -6.01 14.08 -0.22
CA LEU A 214 -5.27 12.89 0.11
C LEU A 214 -5.97 12.13 1.25
N ARG A 215 -6.12 10.83 1.05
CA ARG A 215 -6.76 9.88 1.96
C ARG A 215 -5.73 8.94 2.58
N GLU A 216 -4.68 8.62 1.85
CA GLU A 216 -3.64 7.69 2.26
C GLU A 216 -2.25 8.26 2.06
N LEU A 217 -1.46 8.22 3.14
CA LEU A 217 -0.09 8.68 3.14
C LEU A 217 0.80 7.61 3.75
N HIS A 218 1.68 7.04 2.93
CA HIS A 218 2.58 6.00 3.35
C HIS A 218 4.01 6.48 3.54
N LEU A 219 4.46 6.49 4.79
CA LEU A 219 5.74 7.01 5.27
C LEU A 219 6.51 5.96 6.08
N GLY A 220 6.45 4.71 5.63
CA GLY A 220 7.20 3.63 6.24
C GLY A 220 8.71 3.78 5.97
N LYS A 221 9.56 3.38 6.92
CA LYS A 221 11.04 3.35 6.74
C LYS A 221 11.64 4.71 6.36
N MET A 222 11.12 5.81 6.89
CA MET A 222 11.66 7.16 6.67
C MET A 222 12.80 7.51 7.63
N GLY A 223 13.03 6.68 8.66
CA GLY A 223 13.92 7.03 9.77
C GLY A 223 13.34 8.10 10.70
N MET A 224 12.03 8.33 10.62
CA MET A 224 11.33 9.41 11.33
C MET A 224 11.37 9.22 12.85
N THR A 225 11.65 10.27 13.59
CA THR A 225 11.66 10.30 15.05
C THR A 225 10.39 10.94 15.61
N ASP A 226 10.30 11.07 16.94
CA ASP A 226 9.18 11.75 17.58
C ASP A 226 9.01 13.20 17.13
N TYR A 227 10.10 13.88 16.75
CA TYR A 227 10.04 15.24 16.22
C TYR A 227 9.29 15.29 14.88
N GLY A 228 9.62 14.42 13.92
CA GLY A 228 8.89 14.32 12.65
C GLY A 228 7.42 13.94 12.86
N VAL A 229 7.12 13.01 13.78
CA VAL A 229 5.74 12.67 14.15
C VAL A 229 5.02 13.87 14.76
N GLU A 230 5.66 14.64 15.63
CA GLU A 230 5.07 15.85 16.21
C GLU A 230 4.65 16.84 15.10
N ARG A 231 5.53 17.10 14.14
CA ARG A 231 5.22 17.96 12.97
C ARG A 231 4.01 17.45 12.20
N LEU A 232 3.96 16.14 11.89
CA LEU A 232 2.80 15.55 11.21
C LEU A 232 1.53 15.72 12.04
N THR A 233 1.60 15.47 13.35
CA THR A 233 0.43 15.58 14.23
C THR A 233 -0.09 17.01 14.36
N ASP A 234 0.77 18.02 14.28
CA ASP A 234 0.35 19.43 14.25
C ASP A 234 -0.50 19.72 13.00
N ALA A 235 -0.13 19.18 11.85
CA ALA A 235 -0.92 19.28 10.62
C ALA A 235 -2.21 18.45 10.65
N LEU A 236 -2.16 17.24 11.23
CA LEU A 236 -3.33 16.35 11.31
C LEU A 236 -4.45 16.89 12.21
N ARG A 237 -4.20 17.89 13.06
CA ARG A 237 -5.26 18.58 13.80
C ARG A 237 -6.19 19.39 12.91
N THR A 238 -5.73 19.82 11.74
CA THR A 238 -6.50 20.62 10.78
C THR A 238 -6.74 19.92 9.44
N ASN A 239 -6.14 18.73 9.24
CA ASN A 239 -6.44 17.87 8.11
C ASN A 239 -7.64 16.97 8.43
N TYR A 240 -8.70 17.07 7.62
CA TYR A 240 -9.92 16.28 7.79
C TYR A 240 -10.17 15.33 6.61
N THR A 241 -9.12 14.98 5.87
CA THR A 241 -9.24 14.08 4.72
C THR A 241 -8.46 12.81 4.85
N LEU A 242 -7.33 12.83 5.54
CA LEU A 242 -6.47 11.67 5.72
C LEU A 242 -7.18 10.61 6.58
N LYS A 243 -7.23 9.39 6.04
CA LYS A 243 -7.85 8.21 6.62
C LYS A 243 -6.83 7.13 7.00
N TYR A 244 -5.76 7.00 6.22
CA TYR A 244 -4.67 6.05 6.48
C TYR A 244 -3.37 6.82 6.68
N LEU A 245 -2.69 6.56 7.80
CA LEU A 245 -1.31 6.95 8.00
C LEU A 245 -0.41 5.73 8.29
N ASP A 246 0.56 5.46 7.41
CA ASP A 246 1.62 4.46 7.62
C ASP A 246 2.88 5.11 8.17
N LEU A 247 3.27 4.75 9.40
CA LEU A 247 4.50 5.15 10.05
C LEU A 247 5.36 3.94 10.45
N ARG A 248 5.18 2.78 9.82
CA ARG A 248 5.90 1.56 10.16
C ARG A 248 7.41 1.68 9.96
N CYS A 249 8.18 0.89 10.71
CA CYS A 249 9.63 0.83 10.61
C CYS A 249 10.32 2.21 10.72
N ASN A 250 9.81 3.08 11.59
CA ASN A 250 10.44 4.36 11.93
C ASN A 250 11.10 4.26 13.32
N ARG A 251 11.43 5.40 13.92
CA ARG A 251 12.01 5.51 15.27
C ARG A 251 11.02 6.20 16.22
N VAL A 252 9.73 5.93 16.03
CA VAL A 252 8.67 6.49 16.88
C VAL A 252 8.74 5.82 18.25
N THR A 253 8.79 6.62 19.30
CA THR A 253 8.81 6.14 20.69
C THR A 253 7.47 6.42 21.38
N ARG A 254 7.43 6.23 22.70
CA ARG A 254 6.29 6.62 23.56
C ARG A 254 5.87 8.08 23.38
N ASP A 255 6.81 8.99 23.08
CA ASP A 255 6.51 10.42 22.94
C ASP A 255 5.82 10.74 21.61
N GLY A 256 6.24 10.15 20.50
CA GLY A 256 5.53 10.23 19.23
C GLY A 256 4.15 9.57 19.31
N ALA A 257 4.04 8.43 20.00
CA ALA A 257 2.75 7.79 20.30
C ALA A 257 1.81 8.71 21.09
N ARG A 258 2.35 9.46 22.06
CA ARG A 258 1.60 10.48 22.82
C ARG A 258 1.07 11.59 21.91
N CYS A 259 1.86 12.06 20.94
CA CYS A 259 1.43 13.06 19.97
C CYS A 259 0.30 12.53 19.08
N LEU A 260 0.43 11.30 18.57
CA LEU A 260 -0.62 10.63 17.80
C LEU A 260 -1.90 10.44 18.62
N ALA A 261 -1.79 10.02 19.89
CA ALA A 261 -2.93 9.90 20.78
C ALA A 261 -3.69 11.23 20.94
N LYS A 262 -3.01 12.38 21.01
CA LYS A 262 -3.67 13.70 21.07
C LYS A 262 -4.48 13.99 19.80
N VAL A 263 -4.01 13.55 18.64
CA VAL A 263 -4.76 13.64 17.38
C VAL A 263 -5.97 12.73 17.42
N LEU A 264 -5.83 11.46 17.80
CA LEU A 264 -6.93 10.49 17.86
C LEU A 264 -8.09 10.89 18.79
N LYS A 265 -7.82 11.72 19.81
CA LYS A 265 -8.87 12.24 20.71
C LYS A 265 -9.80 13.26 20.02
N ASN A 266 -9.30 13.98 19.03
CA ASN A 266 -9.96 15.17 18.45
C ASN A 266 -10.20 15.09 16.93
N ASN A 267 -9.37 14.32 16.22
CA ASN A 267 -9.49 14.08 14.78
C ASN A 267 -10.37 12.85 14.55
N GLY A 268 -11.52 13.06 13.92
CA GLY A 268 -12.47 11.99 13.61
C GLY A 268 -12.29 11.35 12.23
N THR A 269 -11.24 11.67 11.48
CA THR A 269 -11.09 11.23 10.08
C THR A 269 -10.07 10.13 9.90
N LEU A 270 -9.07 10.04 10.79
CA LEU A 270 -8.08 8.98 10.74
C LEU A 270 -8.71 7.65 11.17
N GLU A 271 -8.79 6.71 10.23
CA GLU A 271 -9.43 5.40 10.39
C GLU A 271 -8.40 4.28 10.56
N ILE A 272 -7.19 4.44 9.99
CA ILE A 272 -6.15 3.42 9.98
C ILE A 272 -4.81 4.05 10.37
N LEU A 273 -4.17 3.46 11.38
CA LEU A 273 -2.84 3.86 11.84
C LEU A 273 -1.92 2.64 11.91
N ASP A 274 -0.86 2.66 11.11
CA ASP A 274 0.17 1.62 11.12
C ASP A 274 1.44 2.14 11.80
N LEU A 275 1.78 1.53 12.94
CA LEU A 275 2.94 1.81 13.77
C LEU A 275 3.84 0.58 13.91
N ALA A 276 3.68 -0.45 13.07
CA ALA A 276 4.48 -1.66 13.15
C ALA A 276 5.99 -1.36 13.17
N SER A 277 6.76 -2.13 13.95
CA SER A 277 8.22 -2.03 14.02
C SER A 277 8.74 -0.65 14.42
N ASN A 278 8.20 -0.08 15.50
CA ASN A 278 8.69 1.13 16.16
C ASN A 278 9.09 0.78 17.62
N ARG A 279 9.15 1.77 18.52
CA ARG A 279 9.51 1.58 19.94
C ARG A 279 8.46 2.22 20.86
N ILE A 280 7.20 1.87 20.63
CA ILE A 280 6.05 2.48 21.32
C ILE A 280 6.07 2.19 22.83
N GLU A 281 6.45 0.97 23.22
CA GLU A 281 6.48 0.50 24.63
C GLU A 281 5.13 0.67 25.37
N ASP A 282 5.08 0.31 26.65
CA ASP A 282 3.84 0.35 27.44
C ASP A 282 3.26 1.76 27.57
N ASP A 283 4.09 2.77 27.83
CA ASP A 283 3.63 4.16 27.96
C ASP A 283 2.95 4.67 26.68
N GLY A 284 3.54 4.37 25.51
CA GLY A 284 2.96 4.74 24.23
C GLY A 284 1.63 4.03 23.98
N ALA A 285 1.56 2.73 24.28
CA ALA A 285 0.33 1.94 24.19
C ALA A 285 -0.75 2.45 25.16
N LEU A 286 -0.37 2.89 26.36
CA LEU A 286 -1.27 3.51 27.33
C LEU A 286 -1.86 4.81 26.76
N TYR A 287 -1.05 5.70 26.19
CA TYR A 287 -1.58 6.92 25.56
C TYR A 287 -2.56 6.63 24.42
N LEU A 288 -2.23 5.66 23.55
CA LEU A 288 -3.12 5.24 22.47
C LEU A 288 -4.41 4.64 23.01
N SER A 289 -4.34 3.74 23.99
CA SER A 289 -5.51 3.11 24.61
C SER A 289 -6.46 4.12 25.25
N GLN A 290 -5.93 5.15 25.92
CA GLN A 290 -6.72 6.24 26.49
C GLN A 290 -7.45 7.06 25.42
N ALA A 291 -6.85 7.23 24.24
CA ALA A 291 -7.51 7.92 23.13
C ALA A 291 -8.59 7.03 22.50
N ILE A 292 -8.27 5.76 22.25
CA ILE A 292 -9.17 4.78 21.64
C ILE A 292 -10.42 4.55 22.48
N ALA A 293 -10.29 4.51 23.81
CA ALA A 293 -11.43 4.33 24.71
C ALA A 293 -12.44 5.49 24.68
N LEU A 294 -12.09 6.65 24.10
CA LEU A 294 -13.04 7.77 23.97
C LEU A 294 -14.05 7.51 22.86
N PRO A 295 -15.34 7.83 23.06
CA PRO A 295 -16.36 7.71 22.02
C PRO A 295 -16.09 8.56 20.76
N THR A 296 -15.25 9.58 20.88
CA THR A 296 -14.87 10.46 19.76
C THR A 296 -13.82 9.84 18.85
N CYS A 297 -13.14 8.77 19.27
CA CYS A 297 -12.12 8.12 18.45
C CYS A 297 -12.75 7.26 17.35
N ASN A 298 -12.41 7.58 16.09
CA ASN A 298 -12.92 6.90 14.90
C ASN A 298 -11.93 5.89 14.29
N LEU A 299 -10.89 5.51 15.05
CA LEU A 299 -9.87 4.58 14.57
C LEU A 299 -10.48 3.19 14.41
N LYS A 300 -10.43 2.64 13.20
CA LYS A 300 -10.94 1.31 12.84
C LYS A 300 -9.88 0.24 12.90
N ALA A 301 -8.64 0.59 12.60
CA ALA A 301 -7.51 -0.34 12.62
C ALA A 301 -6.25 0.27 13.24
N LEU A 302 -5.63 -0.50 14.13
CA LEU A 302 -4.34 -0.20 14.73
C LEU A 302 -3.37 -1.36 14.49
N SER A 303 -2.27 -1.09 13.80
CA SER A 303 -1.17 -2.04 13.66
C SER A 303 0.01 -1.60 14.54
N ILE A 304 0.36 -2.43 15.52
CA ILE A 304 1.49 -2.25 16.43
C ILE A 304 2.40 -3.51 16.57
N PRO A 305 2.56 -4.41 15.58
CA PRO A 305 3.53 -5.49 15.69
C PRO A 305 4.95 -5.00 15.99
N ASN A 306 5.76 -5.79 16.72
CA ASN A 306 7.17 -5.52 16.98
C ASN A 306 7.47 -4.14 17.58
N ASN A 307 6.78 -3.77 18.67
CA ASN A 307 6.90 -2.44 19.30
C ASN A 307 7.47 -2.45 20.73
N ASN A 308 7.94 -3.60 21.19
CA ASN A 308 8.39 -3.83 22.57
C ASN A 308 7.34 -3.41 23.61
N ILE A 309 6.06 -3.61 23.31
CA ILE A 309 4.95 -3.40 24.24
C ILE A 309 4.86 -4.65 25.12
N ALA A 310 4.63 -4.46 26.42
CA ALA A 310 4.50 -5.54 27.37
C ALA A 310 3.05 -5.63 27.89
N THR A 311 2.89 -6.36 28.99
CA THR A 311 1.59 -6.74 29.53
C THR A 311 0.71 -5.54 29.84
N VAL A 312 1.26 -4.47 30.43
CA VAL A 312 0.48 -3.29 30.83
C VAL A 312 -0.12 -2.59 29.61
N GLY A 313 0.68 -2.38 28.57
CA GLY A 313 0.23 -1.69 27.35
C GLY A 313 -0.79 -2.50 26.56
N LEU A 314 -0.54 -3.79 26.33
CA LEU A 314 -1.41 -4.66 25.53
C LEU A 314 -2.76 -4.94 26.21
N VAL A 315 -2.76 -5.17 27.53
CA VAL A 315 -4.01 -5.33 28.30
C VAL A 315 -4.81 -4.03 28.30
N SER A 316 -4.15 -2.87 28.38
CA SER A 316 -4.84 -1.57 28.28
C SER A 316 -5.51 -1.37 26.92
N LEU A 317 -4.85 -1.77 25.83
CA LEU A 317 -5.43 -1.73 24.48
C LEU A 317 -6.62 -2.68 24.34
N SER A 318 -6.55 -3.90 24.90
CA SER A 318 -7.69 -4.82 24.92
C SER A 318 -8.89 -4.21 25.65
N ARG A 319 -8.69 -3.60 26.83
CA ARG A 319 -9.75 -2.89 27.56
C ARG A 319 -10.31 -1.69 26.79
N ALA A 320 -9.46 -0.92 26.12
CA ALA A 320 -9.91 0.19 25.30
C ALA A 320 -10.79 -0.28 24.13
N MET A 321 -10.46 -1.42 23.53
CA MET A 321 -11.27 -2.06 22.49
C MET A 321 -12.62 -2.55 23.03
N GLN A 322 -12.70 -3.03 24.28
CA GLN A 322 -13.99 -3.34 24.92
C GLN A 322 -14.85 -2.08 25.15
N ALA A 323 -14.22 -0.95 25.46
CA ALA A 323 -14.92 0.31 25.74
C ALA A 323 -15.41 1.05 24.49
N ASN A 324 -14.72 0.89 23.34
CA ASN A 324 -15.07 1.54 22.08
C ASN A 324 -15.19 0.51 20.95
N ASN A 325 -16.34 0.50 20.26
CA ASN A 325 -16.67 -0.44 19.19
C ASN A 325 -16.18 -0.03 17.79
N THR A 326 -15.55 1.14 17.61
CA THR A 326 -15.04 1.59 16.31
C THR A 326 -13.78 0.82 15.90
N LEU A 327 -12.89 0.54 16.85
CA LEU A 327 -11.69 -0.26 16.61
C LEU A 327 -12.09 -1.71 16.38
N THR A 328 -11.96 -2.16 15.15
CA THR A 328 -12.36 -3.53 14.74
C THR A 328 -11.15 -4.40 14.45
N HIS A 329 -10.03 -3.80 14.02
CA HIS A 329 -8.81 -4.53 13.69
C HIS A 329 -7.66 -4.10 14.60
N ILE A 330 -6.95 -5.09 15.14
CA ILE A 330 -5.75 -4.85 15.96
C ILE A 330 -4.69 -5.92 15.71
N TYR A 331 -3.47 -5.48 15.42
CA TYR A 331 -2.33 -6.34 15.13
C TYR A 331 -1.23 -6.13 16.16
N ILE A 332 -0.84 -7.17 16.88
CA ILE A 332 -0.01 -7.10 18.09
C ILE A 332 1.18 -8.05 18.11
N TRP A 333 1.38 -8.88 17.07
CA TRP A 333 2.41 -9.91 17.09
C TRP A 333 3.83 -9.34 17.25
N GLY A 334 4.75 -10.11 17.83
CA GLY A 334 6.13 -9.66 18.08
C GLY A 334 6.28 -8.65 19.23
N ASN A 335 5.24 -8.47 20.04
CA ASN A 335 5.34 -7.83 21.36
C ASN A 335 5.48 -8.90 22.48
N ARG A 336 5.49 -8.52 23.76
CA ARG A 336 5.61 -9.47 24.87
C ARG A 336 4.22 -10.02 25.24
N LEU A 337 3.87 -11.16 24.65
CA LEU A 337 2.58 -11.82 24.82
C LEU A 337 2.60 -12.78 26.04
N GLU A 338 2.70 -12.22 27.24
CA GLU A 338 2.62 -12.99 28.49
C GLU A 338 1.18 -13.45 28.78
N GLU A 339 1.01 -14.38 29.73
CA GLU A 339 -0.29 -15.00 30.06
C GLU A 339 -1.45 -14.00 30.22
N PRO A 340 -1.31 -12.84 30.91
CA PRO A 340 -2.44 -11.91 31.03
C PRO A 340 -2.85 -11.28 29.69
N VAL A 341 -1.90 -11.13 28.75
CA VAL A 341 -2.19 -10.68 27.38
C VAL A 341 -2.92 -11.76 26.62
N CYS A 342 -2.43 -13.01 26.69
CA CYS A 342 -3.08 -14.16 26.05
C CYS A 342 -4.53 -14.31 26.51
N GLN A 343 -4.78 -14.21 27.82
CA GLN A 343 -6.14 -14.24 28.35
C GLN A 343 -6.97 -13.06 27.85
N ALA A 344 -6.45 -11.83 27.91
CA ALA A 344 -7.18 -10.64 27.50
C ALA A 344 -7.58 -10.66 26.01
N PHE A 345 -6.77 -11.24 25.12
CA PHE A 345 -7.10 -11.38 23.71
C PHE A 345 -7.96 -12.62 23.43
N SER A 346 -7.81 -13.69 24.21
CA SER A 346 -8.75 -14.83 24.18
C SER A 346 -10.16 -14.40 24.57
N ASP A 347 -10.30 -13.55 25.58
CA ASP A 347 -11.60 -12.99 25.99
C ASP A 347 -12.22 -12.12 24.89
N LEU A 348 -11.41 -11.32 24.17
CA LEU A 348 -11.89 -10.53 23.03
C LEU A 348 -12.39 -11.42 21.88
N LEU A 349 -11.67 -12.50 21.57
CA LEU A 349 -12.03 -13.44 20.50
C LEU A 349 -13.28 -14.26 20.87
N SER A 350 -13.31 -14.83 22.09
CA SER A 350 -14.41 -15.66 22.56
C SER A 350 -15.71 -14.88 22.80
N SER A 351 -15.63 -13.61 23.20
CA SER A 351 -16.80 -12.72 23.29
C SER A 351 -17.32 -12.25 21.93
N GLY A 352 -16.59 -12.52 20.83
CA GLY A 352 -16.91 -12.02 19.49
C GLY A 352 -16.63 -10.53 19.31
N ARG A 353 -15.97 -9.86 20.28
CA ARG A 353 -15.60 -8.46 20.15
C ARG A 353 -14.51 -8.26 19.10
N LEU A 354 -13.60 -9.22 18.95
CA LEU A 354 -12.58 -9.27 17.91
C LEU A 354 -12.80 -10.51 17.06
N SER A 355 -12.88 -10.37 15.73
CA SER A 355 -12.94 -11.52 14.83
C SER A 355 -11.55 -12.10 14.55
N SER A 356 -11.46 -13.39 14.27
CA SER A 356 -10.21 -14.08 13.91
C SER A 356 -9.51 -13.48 12.68
N GLU A 357 -10.26 -12.89 11.76
CA GLU A 357 -9.77 -12.26 10.54
C GLU A 357 -9.21 -10.85 10.78
N GLN A 358 -9.49 -10.26 11.94
CA GLN A 358 -9.22 -8.85 12.25
C GLN A 358 -7.99 -8.67 13.15
N THR A 359 -7.23 -9.74 13.37
CA THR A 359 -6.00 -9.73 14.17
C THR A 359 -4.96 -10.69 13.61
N ASP A 360 -3.71 -10.53 14.01
CA ASP A 360 -2.55 -11.36 13.65
C ASP A 360 -2.26 -12.46 14.69
N VAL A 361 -3.19 -12.71 15.62
CA VAL A 361 -3.07 -13.76 16.62
C VAL A 361 -4.24 -14.74 16.61
N CYS A 362 -3.95 -16.02 16.85
CA CYS A 362 -4.95 -17.03 17.17
C CYS A 362 -4.68 -17.67 18.53
N VAL A 363 -5.74 -18.13 19.20
CA VAL A 363 -5.66 -18.74 20.53
C VAL A 363 -5.41 -20.24 20.41
N TYR A 364 -4.52 -20.75 21.26
CA TYR A 364 -4.34 -22.18 21.50
C TYR A 364 -4.07 -22.44 22.98
N GLU A 365 -4.17 -23.69 23.40
CA GLU A 365 -3.97 -24.08 24.80
C GLU A 365 -2.83 -25.11 24.90
N VAL A 366 -1.96 -24.94 25.90
CA VAL A 366 -0.91 -25.90 26.25
C VAL A 366 -0.93 -26.08 27.76
N ASP A 367 -1.12 -27.32 28.24
CA ASP A 367 -1.12 -27.67 29.67
C ASP A 367 -2.08 -26.83 30.53
N GLY A 368 -3.24 -26.43 29.99
CA GLY A 368 -4.21 -25.58 30.68
C GLY A 368 -3.91 -24.08 30.59
N CYS A 369 -2.82 -23.68 29.92
CA CYS A 369 -2.43 -22.28 29.75
C CYS A 369 -2.84 -21.76 28.37
N VAL A 370 -3.56 -20.64 28.35
CA VAL A 370 -3.96 -19.93 27.13
C VAL A 370 -2.74 -19.23 26.51
N CYS A 371 -2.49 -19.50 25.23
CA CYS A 371 -1.38 -18.96 24.46
C CYS A 371 -1.88 -18.32 23.15
N LEU A 372 -1.04 -17.45 22.56
CA LEU A 372 -1.30 -16.83 21.25
C LEU A 372 -0.24 -17.25 20.24
N ALA A 373 -0.67 -17.62 19.03
CA ALA A 373 0.20 -17.94 17.89
C ALA A 373 -0.03 -16.95 16.75
N GLU A 374 1.00 -16.73 15.92
CA GLU A 374 0.91 -15.84 14.77
C GLU A 374 -0.02 -16.41 13.72
N VAL A 375 -0.93 -15.56 13.24
CA VAL A 375 -1.59 -15.74 11.95
C VAL A 375 -1.20 -14.61 11.02
N PHE A 376 -1.12 -14.94 9.73
CA PHE A 376 -0.53 -14.10 8.70
C PHE A 376 -1.50 -13.00 8.21
N HIS A 377 -2.11 -12.25 9.14
CA HIS A 377 -2.97 -11.09 8.88
C HIS A 377 -2.22 -9.76 9.04
N GLY A 378 -2.82 -8.64 8.63
CA GLY A 378 -2.20 -7.31 8.80
C GLY A 378 -2.77 -6.21 7.90
N LEU A 379 -2.23 -5.01 8.06
CA LEU A 379 -2.45 -3.88 7.16
C LEU A 379 -1.44 -3.94 6.01
N LYS A 380 -1.86 -4.39 4.82
CA LYS A 380 -0.92 -4.79 3.75
C LYS A 380 -1.19 -4.12 2.42
N ARG A 381 -1.31 -2.80 2.45
CA ARG A 381 -1.78 -2.05 1.29
C ARG A 381 -0.80 -2.02 0.12
N HIS A 382 0.50 -1.89 0.39
CA HIS A 382 1.49 -1.50 -0.62
C HIS A 382 2.82 -2.28 -0.55
N TYR A 383 2.90 -3.32 0.27
CA TYR A 383 4.17 -4.04 0.44
C TYR A 383 4.12 -5.44 -0.15
N TYR A 384 5.32 -5.95 -0.46
CA TYR A 384 5.68 -7.30 -0.90
C TYR A 384 5.32 -8.38 0.11
N TRP A 385 4.08 -8.37 0.56
CA TRP A 385 3.65 -9.35 1.50
C TRP A 385 3.04 -10.52 0.75
N THR A 386 3.63 -11.67 1.04
CA THR A 386 3.09 -12.97 0.68
C THR A 386 3.10 -13.75 1.99
N PRO A 387 2.01 -14.45 2.37
CA PRO A 387 1.98 -15.32 3.52
C PRO A 387 3.21 -16.24 3.52
N SER A 388 3.80 -16.52 4.69
CA SER A 388 4.82 -17.56 4.78
C SER A 388 4.23 -18.95 4.47
N TYR A 389 2.93 -19.12 4.69
CA TYR A 389 2.11 -20.28 4.33
C TYR A 389 0.65 -19.84 4.10
N GLY A 390 -0.12 -20.59 3.29
CA GLY A 390 -1.51 -20.28 2.95
C GLY A 390 -1.67 -19.51 1.62
N GLN A 391 -2.92 -19.34 1.16
CA GLN A 391 -3.20 -18.65 -0.10
C GLN A 391 -3.16 -17.13 0.07
N ASP A 392 -2.49 -16.43 -0.86
CA ASP A 392 -2.31 -14.97 -0.91
C ASP A 392 -3.61 -14.15 -1.00
N VAL A 393 -4.75 -14.82 -1.20
CA VAL A 393 -6.04 -14.24 -1.56
C VAL A 393 -7.04 -14.14 -0.41
N ASN A 394 -6.69 -14.50 0.82
CA ASN A 394 -7.59 -14.31 1.95
C ASN A 394 -7.78 -12.79 2.24
N PRO A 395 -9.00 -12.23 2.14
CA PRO A 395 -9.24 -10.81 2.45
C PRO A 395 -8.82 -10.41 3.87
N ALA A 396 -8.84 -11.35 4.82
CA ALA A 396 -8.33 -11.17 6.18
C ALA A 396 -6.82 -10.82 6.22
N SER A 397 -6.07 -11.27 5.20
CA SER A 397 -4.65 -10.99 5.08
C SER A 397 -4.33 -9.55 4.67
N ASN A 398 -5.32 -8.75 4.25
CA ASN A 398 -5.13 -7.35 3.87
C ASN A 398 -6.31 -6.44 4.27
N ALA A 399 -6.47 -6.20 5.56
CA ALA A 399 -7.58 -5.41 6.10
C ALA A 399 -7.59 -3.95 5.62
N ALA A 400 -6.45 -3.40 5.19
CA ALA A 400 -6.39 -2.06 4.64
C ALA A 400 -7.35 -1.88 3.46
N VAL A 401 -7.38 -2.85 2.53
CA VAL A 401 -8.27 -2.81 1.35
C VAL A 401 -9.74 -2.93 1.77
N ALA A 402 -10.03 -3.80 2.75
CA ALA A 402 -11.38 -3.98 3.27
C ALA A 402 -11.93 -2.71 3.95
N LEU A 403 -11.07 -1.92 4.57
CA LEU A 403 -11.45 -0.72 5.31
C LEU A 403 -11.56 0.53 4.44
N THR A 404 -10.78 0.64 3.36
CA THR A 404 -10.70 1.88 2.58
C THR A 404 -11.73 1.96 1.46
N ASN A 405 -12.43 0.87 1.10
CA ASN A 405 -13.46 0.83 0.04
C ASN A 405 -13.03 1.55 -1.26
N THR A 406 -11.73 1.63 -1.52
CA THR A 406 -11.20 2.19 -2.75
C THR A 406 -11.41 1.16 -3.85
N GLN A 407 -12.50 1.33 -4.62
CA GLN A 407 -12.81 0.65 -5.89
C GLN A 407 -11.78 0.99 -6.99
N LEU A 408 -10.49 1.06 -6.63
CA LEU A 408 -9.38 1.21 -7.59
C LEU A 408 -8.81 -0.16 -8.00
N TYR A 409 -9.25 -1.23 -7.33
CA TYR A 409 -8.93 -2.60 -7.68
C TYR A 409 -10.21 -3.27 -8.16
N PRO A 410 -10.21 -3.93 -9.33
CA PRO A 410 -11.21 -4.95 -9.58
C PRO A 410 -11.19 -5.92 -8.41
N ASN A 411 -12.37 -6.17 -7.85
CA ASN A 411 -12.58 -7.26 -6.91
C ASN A 411 -11.81 -8.48 -7.41
N SER A 412 -10.99 -9.09 -6.57
CA SER A 412 -10.60 -10.49 -6.78
C SER A 412 -11.89 -11.30 -6.69
N SER A 413 -12.64 -11.35 -7.79
CA SER A 413 -13.77 -12.24 -7.96
C SER A 413 -13.19 -13.65 -8.01
N HIS A 414 -13.18 -14.28 -6.85
CA HIS A 414 -13.11 -15.73 -6.76
C HIS A 414 -14.48 -16.19 -6.27
N THR A 415 -15.29 -16.68 -7.20
CA THR A 415 -16.35 -17.66 -6.94
C THR A 415 -15.71 -19.01 -6.58
N PRO A 416 -16.45 -19.88 -5.87
CA PRO A 416 -16.00 -20.62 -4.68
C PRO A 416 -15.00 -21.76 -4.92
#